data_AF-A0A9Q0RLE9-F1
#
_entry.id   AF-A0A9Q0RLE9-F1
#
_cell.length_a   1.000
_cell.length_b   1.000
_cell.length_c   1.000
_cell.angle_alpha   90.00
_cell.angle_beta   90.00
_cell.angle_gamma   90.00
#
_symmetry.space_group_name_H-M   'P 1'
#
loop_
_entity.id
_entity.type
_entity.pdbx_description
1 polymer ?
#
loop_
_entity_poly.entity_id
_entity_poly.type
_entity_poly.pdbx_seq_one_letter_code
_entity_poly.pdbx_strand_id
1 'polypeptide(L)'
;MDAHQSLTTKRYIFCQQCLAFPNSNREFYFTQCKKIFCRNCLEKDPKYHKCSSECRMIRICNDMREDVKFLFQDPGTSIKRNIKTYEFIFKQYEDLTTISLNLAKQQSDKIKELYNLNASKDVEIENLKKLFKAEIEKLKAVAMNIPREPLQFNEVQATRNIENEFFRQFNEGAKSSSNFQIRENLDVPPGPPQLNEPGTSNQIPTRNNQDEHLHEFLRPYVRQTSQASYLSQSSRNGRVSAPSTLSQRRMNER
;
A
#
# COMPACT_ATOMS: atom_id res chain seq x y z
N MET A 1 -17.53 28.42 -39.01
CA MET A 1 -17.77 28.80 -37.60
C MET A 1 -16.42 29.00 -36.97
N ASP A 2 -15.97 30.24 -36.94
CA ASP A 2 -14.56 30.60 -36.80
C ASP A 2 -14.06 30.43 -35.36
N ALA A 3 -12.99 29.66 -35.20
CA ALA A 3 -12.26 29.42 -33.96
C ALA A 3 -11.39 30.63 -33.53
N HIS A 4 -11.93 31.85 -33.69
CA HIS A 4 -11.31 33.11 -33.25
C HIS A 4 -12.02 33.69 -32.00
N GLN A 5 -12.48 32.82 -31.10
CA GLN A 5 -12.76 33.22 -29.71
C GLN A 5 -11.43 33.44 -28.97
N SER A 6 -10.70 34.50 -29.32
CA SER A 6 -10.74 35.79 -28.62
C SER A 6 -10.15 35.71 -27.20
N LEU A 7 -8.83 35.87 -27.12
CA LEU A 7 -8.14 36.44 -25.94
C LEU A 7 -8.78 37.78 -25.46
N THR A 8 -9.58 38.37 -26.33
CA THR A 8 -10.41 39.57 -26.32
C THR A 8 -11.39 39.73 -25.14
N THR A 9 -11.82 38.66 -24.45
CA THR A 9 -12.75 38.75 -23.30
C THR A 9 -12.11 38.64 -21.92
N LYS A 10 -10.78 38.53 -21.83
CA LYS A 10 -10.09 38.40 -20.54
C LYS A 10 -9.93 39.78 -19.89
N ARG A 11 -10.84 40.11 -18.97
CA ARG A 11 -10.90 41.38 -18.21
C ARG A 11 -9.61 41.76 -17.45
N TYR A 12 -8.66 40.84 -17.31
CA TYR A 12 -7.39 41.08 -16.63
C TYR A 12 -6.20 41.33 -17.58
N ILE A 13 -6.38 41.22 -18.90
CA ILE A 13 -5.35 41.55 -19.89
C ILE A 13 -5.62 42.98 -20.36
N PHE A 14 -4.76 43.92 -19.96
CA PHE A 14 -4.83 45.31 -20.39
C PHE A 14 -3.45 45.95 -20.40
N CYS A 15 -3.29 47.03 -21.15
CA CYS A 15 -2.05 47.81 -21.15
C CYS A 15 -1.93 48.55 -19.82
N GLN A 16 -0.86 48.34 -19.06
CA GLN A 16 -0.67 49.00 -17.76
C GLN A 16 -0.47 50.52 -17.87
N GLN A 17 -0.17 51.05 -19.06
CA GLN A 17 0.03 52.48 -19.27
C GLN A 17 -1.25 53.21 -19.70
N CYS A 18 -2.06 52.62 -20.58
CA CYS A 18 -3.25 53.29 -21.14
C CYS A 18 -4.57 52.58 -20.84
N LEU A 19 -4.53 51.50 -20.05
CA LEU A 19 -5.67 50.66 -19.67
C LEU A 19 -6.46 50.09 -20.86
N ALA A 20 -5.89 50.12 -22.06
CA ALA A 20 -6.52 49.56 -23.24
C ALA A 20 -6.61 48.04 -23.12
N PHE A 21 -7.80 47.51 -23.38
CA PHE A 21 -8.04 46.09 -23.47
C PHE A 21 -7.77 45.57 -24.90
N PRO A 22 -7.46 44.27 -25.07
CA PRO A 22 -7.21 43.64 -26.36
C PRO A 22 -8.51 43.49 -27.16
N ASN A 23 -9.08 44.59 -27.67
CA ASN A 23 -10.44 44.57 -28.25
C ASN A 23 -10.49 44.78 -29.76
N SER A 24 -9.37 45.18 -30.39
CA SER A 24 -9.44 45.75 -31.74
C SER A 24 -8.05 46.08 -32.30
N ASN A 25 -7.44 45.14 -33.03
CA ASN A 25 -6.22 45.32 -33.84
C ASN A 25 -4.96 45.86 -33.14
N ARG A 26 -4.93 45.89 -31.80
CA ARG A 26 -3.73 46.30 -31.06
C ARG A 26 -2.92 45.07 -30.68
N GLU A 27 -1.62 45.12 -30.97
CA GLU A 27 -0.69 44.12 -30.48
C GLU A 27 -0.31 44.40 -29.03
N PHE A 28 -0.29 43.35 -28.21
CA PHE A 28 0.10 43.41 -26.82
C PHE A 28 1.38 42.61 -26.61
N TYR A 29 2.21 43.06 -25.69
CA TYR A 29 3.47 42.45 -25.33
C TYR A 29 3.49 42.21 -23.83
N PHE A 30 3.91 41.01 -23.45
CA PHE A 30 4.18 40.61 -22.08
C PHE A 30 5.67 40.70 -21.81
N THR A 31 6.05 41.44 -20.79
CA THR A 31 7.46 41.66 -20.44
C THR A 31 7.92 40.62 -19.41
N GLN A 32 9.23 40.33 -19.39
CA GLN A 32 9.83 39.46 -18.37
C GLN A 32 9.59 39.97 -16.93
N CYS A 33 9.43 41.29 -16.75
CA CYS A 33 9.05 41.88 -15.47
C CYS A 33 7.53 41.82 -15.16
N LYS A 34 6.80 40.94 -15.86
CA LYS A 34 5.38 40.60 -15.65
C LYS A 34 4.40 41.76 -15.90
N LYS A 35 4.76 42.66 -16.81
CA LYS A 35 3.90 43.79 -17.22
C LYS A 35 3.35 43.56 -18.62
N ILE A 36 2.18 44.13 -18.89
CA ILE A 36 1.52 44.05 -20.19
C ILE A 36 1.43 45.46 -20.78
N PHE A 37 1.90 45.62 -22.02
CA PHE A 37 1.85 46.89 -22.74
C PHE A 37 1.31 46.68 -24.16
N CYS A 38 0.60 47.68 -24.69
CA CYS A 38 0.28 47.71 -26.11
C CYS A 38 1.44 48.29 -26.92
N ARG A 39 1.54 47.91 -28.19
CA ARG A 39 2.55 48.40 -29.14
C ARG A 39 2.70 49.92 -29.12
N ASN A 40 1.59 50.65 -29.18
CA ASN A 40 1.60 52.11 -29.22
C ASN A 40 2.22 52.74 -27.96
N CYS A 41 2.05 52.13 -26.79
CA CYS A 41 2.68 52.62 -25.57
C CYS A 41 4.18 52.32 -25.54
N LEU A 42 4.60 51.19 -26.09
CA LEU A 42 6.01 50.83 -26.20
C LEU A 42 6.75 51.71 -27.21
N GLU A 43 6.11 52.05 -28.33
CA GLU A 43 6.70 52.93 -29.35
C GLU A 43 6.80 54.39 -28.88
N LYS A 44 5.82 54.87 -28.09
CA LYS A 44 5.83 56.24 -27.54
C LYS A 44 6.91 56.45 -26.48
N ASP A 45 7.12 55.45 -25.62
CA ASP A 45 8.14 55.52 -24.58
C ASP A 45 8.79 54.13 -24.37
N PRO A 46 9.87 53.84 -25.11
CA PRO A 46 10.62 52.60 -24.97
C PRO A 46 11.29 52.42 -23.62
N LYS A 47 11.37 53.45 -22.77
CA LYS A 47 11.95 53.36 -21.42
C LYS A 47 10.88 53.22 -20.33
N TYR A 48 9.60 53.29 -20.70
CA TYR A 48 8.50 53.23 -19.74
C TYR A 48 8.42 51.90 -19.00
N HIS A 49 8.82 50.81 -19.67
CA HIS A 49 9.04 49.53 -19.02
C HIS A 49 10.32 49.63 -18.18
N LYS A 50 10.19 50.26 -17.01
CA LYS A 50 11.18 50.32 -15.92
C LYS A 50 11.40 48.92 -15.35
N CYS A 51 11.90 48.01 -16.15
CA CYS A 51 12.58 46.85 -15.64
C CYS A 51 14.05 47.28 -15.42
N SER A 52 14.72 46.75 -14.40
CA SER A 52 16.09 47.16 -14.02
C SER A 52 17.17 46.77 -15.04
N SER A 53 16.81 46.03 -16.09
CA SER A 53 17.69 45.51 -17.12
C SER A 53 16.97 45.43 -18.47
N GLU A 54 17.71 45.10 -19.55
CA GLU A 54 17.14 44.79 -20.87
C GLU A 54 16.02 43.76 -20.72
N CYS A 55 14.78 44.19 -20.96
CA CYS A 55 13.62 43.35 -20.72
C CYS A 55 13.22 42.62 -22.00
N ARG A 56 13.25 41.29 -21.95
CA ARG A 56 12.68 40.48 -23.03
C ARG A 56 11.16 40.65 -23.04
N MET A 57 10.63 40.83 -24.25
CA MET A 57 9.20 40.99 -24.49
C MET A 57 8.71 39.86 -25.39
N ILE A 58 7.57 39.29 -25.03
CA ILE A 58 6.88 38.25 -25.80
C ILE A 58 5.59 38.85 -26.32
N ARG A 59 5.37 38.75 -27.63
CA ARG A 59 4.09 39.17 -28.23
C ARG A 59 2.98 38.23 -27.76
N ILE A 60 1.90 38.79 -27.23
CA ILE A 60 0.72 38.04 -26.82
C ILE A 60 -0.08 37.66 -28.07
N CYS A 61 0.11 36.42 -28.53
CA CYS A 61 -0.60 35.84 -29.67
C CYS A 61 -0.92 34.35 -29.46
N ASN A 62 -1.72 33.78 -30.36
CA ASN A 62 -2.08 32.35 -30.31
C ASN A 62 -0.90 31.40 -30.58
N ASP A 63 0.24 31.93 -31.03
CA ASP A 63 1.45 31.14 -31.33
C ASP A 63 2.48 31.20 -30.19
N MET A 64 2.12 31.75 -29.03
CA MET A 64 2.98 31.69 -27.84
C MET A 64 3.24 30.24 -27.41
N ARG A 65 4.38 30.02 -26.74
CA ARG A 65 4.66 28.75 -26.07
C ARG A 65 3.55 28.41 -25.06
N GLU A 66 3.28 27.12 -24.90
CA GLU A 66 2.16 26.62 -24.09
C GLU A 66 2.25 27.02 -22.61
N ASP A 67 3.46 27.04 -22.06
CA ASP A 67 3.75 27.51 -20.69
C ASP A 67 3.40 28.99 -20.49
N VAL A 68 3.64 29.83 -21.50
CA VAL A 68 3.27 31.24 -21.47
C VAL A 68 1.76 31.42 -21.70
N LYS A 69 1.15 30.64 -22.61
CA LYS A 69 -0.30 30.63 -22.82
C LYS A 69 -1.06 30.30 -21.54
N PHE A 70 -0.53 29.38 -20.74
CA PHE A 70 -1.12 28.98 -19.46
C PHE A 70 -1.30 30.17 -18.51
N LEU A 71 -0.36 31.13 -18.49
CA LEU A 71 -0.45 32.33 -17.65
C LEU A 71 -1.65 33.23 -18.01
N PHE A 72 -2.12 33.12 -19.25
CA PHE A 72 -3.26 33.87 -19.74
C PHE A 72 -4.52 33.02 -19.81
N GLN A 73 -4.56 31.79 -19.29
CA GLN A 73 -5.81 31.01 -19.21
C GLN A 73 -6.72 31.59 -18.13
N ASP A 74 -8.03 31.40 -18.25
CA ASP A 74 -8.96 31.80 -17.19
C ASP A 74 -8.66 30.94 -15.94
N PRO A 75 -8.24 31.55 -14.80
CA PRO A 75 -7.95 30.79 -13.59
C PRO A 75 -9.17 29.97 -13.14
N GLY A 76 -10.39 30.42 -13.40
CA GLY A 76 -11.61 29.66 -13.09
C GLY A 76 -11.66 28.32 -13.82
N THR A 77 -11.24 28.27 -15.09
CA THR A 77 -11.18 27.01 -15.86
C THR A 77 -10.10 26.06 -15.33
N SER A 78 -8.92 26.59 -15.00
CA SER A 78 -7.82 25.80 -14.43
C SER A 78 -8.19 25.23 -13.05
N ILE A 79 -8.81 26.05 -12.20
CA ILE A 79 -9.31 25.62 -10.88
C ILE A 79 -10.36 24.51 -11.03
N LYS A 80 -11.36 24.69 -11.91
CA LYS A 80 -12.39 23.66 -12.15
C LYS A 80 -11.80 22.34 -12.64
N ARG A 81 -10.81 22.39 -13.53
CA ARG A 81 -10.10 21.19 -14.01
C ARG A 81 -9.36 20.50 -12.86
N ASN A 82 -8.62 21.28 -12.07
CA ASN A 82 -7.87 20.74 -10.94
C ASN A 82 -8.77 20.14 -9.87
N ILE A 83 -9.93 20.76 -9.56
CA ILE A 83 -10.92 20.20 -8.63
C ILE A 83 -11.35 18.81 -9.09
N LYS A 84 -11.71 18.63 -10.36
CA LYS A 84 -12.08 17.30 -10.90
C LYS A 84 -10.95 16.28 -10.79
N THR A 85 -9.71 16.71 -11.04
CA THR A 85 -8.54 15.85 -10.87
C THR A 85 -8.39 15.42 -9.41
N TYR A 86 -8.55 16.35 -8.47
CA TYR A 86 -8.50 16.02 -7.05
C TYR A 86 -9.64 15.11 -6.61
N GLU A 87 -10.88 15.36 -7.06
CA GLU A 87 -12.04 14.48 -6.80
C GLU A 87 -11.78 13.05 -7.27
N PHE A 88 -11.21 12.89 -8.48
CA PHE A 88 -10.81 11.57 -8.99
C PHE A 88 -9.76 10.91 -8.09
N ILE A 89 -8.70 11.63 -7.74
CA ILE A 89 -7.63 11.11 -6.88
C ILE A 89 -8.18 10.71 -5.51
N PHE A 90 -9.01 11.55 -4.89
CA PHE A 90 -9.64 11.25 -3.60
C PHE A 90 -10.47 9.98 -3.68
N LYS A 91 -11.27 9.81 -4.73
CA LYS A 91 -12.04 8.58 -4.95
C LYS A 91 -11.15 7.34 -5.05
N GLN A 92 -10.03 7.42 -5.78
CA GLN A 92 -9.08 6.31 -5.86
C GLN A 92 -8.48 5.95 -4.48
N TYR A 93 -8.20 6.94 -3.64
CA TYR A 93 -7.73 6.69 -2.27
C TYR A 93 -8.80 6.04 -1.38
N GLU A 94 -10.06 6.47 -1.49
CA GLU A 94 -11.18 5.86 -0.75
C GLU A 94 -11.38 4.38 -1.16
N ASP A 95 -11.35 4.10 -2.46
CA ASP A 95 -11.47 2.75 -3.01
C ASP A 95 -10.33 1.85 -2.52
N LEU A 96 -9.08 2.33 -2.62
CA LEU A 96 -7.90 1.59 -2.15
C LEU A 96 -7.95 1.32 -0.64
N THR A 97 -8.39 2.30 0.15
CA THR A 97 -8.54 2.15 1.61
C THR A 97 -9.58 1.09 1.94
N THR A 98 -10.72 1.11 1.23
CA THR A 98 -11.79 0.12 1.40
C THR A 98 -11.31 -1.29 1.07
N ILE A 99 -10.60 -1.46 -0.05
CA ILE A 99 -10.01 -2.75 -0.44
C ILE A 99 -9.03 -3.24 0.63
N SER A 100 -8.15 -2.36 1.11
CA SER A 100 -7.14 -2.70 2.12
C SER A 100 -7.78 -3.14 3.43
N LEU A 101 -8.84 -2.46 3.88
CA LEU A 101 -9.60 -2.84 5.08
C LEU A 101 -10.28 -4.20 4.93
N ASN A 102 -10.87 -4.47 3.77
CA ASN A 102 -11.51 -5.76 3.49
C ASN A 102 -10.50 -6.91 3.47
N LEU A 103 -9.32 -6.70 2.87
CA LEU A 103 -8.24 -7.68 2.86
C LEU A 103 -7.72 -7.96 4.27
N ALA A 104 -7.50 -6.92 5.07
CA ALA A 104 -7.07 -7.07 6.46
C ALA A 104 -8.10 -7.86 7.28
N LYS A 105 -9.39 -7.59 7.09
CA LYS A 105 -10.48 -8.34 7.73
C LYS A 105 -10.47 -9.81 7.30
N GLN A 106 -10.37 -10.08 5.99
CA GLN A 106 -10.33 -11.45 5.47
C GLN A 106 -9.15 -12.24 6.02
N GLN A 107 -7.97 -11.62 6.13
CA GLN A 107 -6.80 -12.24 6.74
C GLN A 107 -7.03 -12.54 8.22
N SER A 108 -7.60 -11.58 8.96
CA SER A 108 -7.94 -11.78 10.38
C SER A 108 -8.90 -12.96 10.57
N ASP A 109 -9.93 -13.05 9.74
CA ASP A 109 -10.91 -14.13 9.82
C ASP A 109 -10.30 -15.49 9.47
N LYS A 110 -9.41 -15.56 8.46
CA LYS A 110 -8.67 -16.78 8.12
C LYS A 110 -7.73 -17.23 9.25
N ILE A 111 -7.07 -16.28 9.91
CA ILE A 111 -6.22 -16.58 11.07
C ILE A 111 -7.06 -17.19 12.21
N LYS A 112 -8.24 -16.61 12.51
CA LYS A 112 -9.15 -17.17 13.52
C LYS A 112 -9.61 -18.58 13.17
N GLU A 113 -9.92 -18.84 11.90
CA GLU A 113 -10.30 -20.17 11.42
C GLU A 113 -9.18 -21.19 11.64
N LEU A 114 -7.93 -20.82 11.32
CA LEU A 114 -6.76 -21.67 11.56
C LEU A 114 -6.54 -21.96 13.06
N TYR A 115 -6.73 -20.97 13.93
CA TYR A 115 -6.68 -21.20 15.38
C TYR A 115 -7.73 -22.18 15.86
N ASN A 116 -8.98 -22.04 15.39
CA ASN A 116 -10.07 -22.95 15.75
C ASN A 116 -9.80 -24.38 15.24
N LEU A 117 -9.27 -24.51 14.02
CA LEU A 117 -8.90 -25.80 13.45
C LEU A 117 -7.80 -26.46 14.27
N ASN A 118 -6.74 -25.72 14.61
CA ASN A 118 -5.65 -26.23 15.44
C ASN A 118 -6.17 -26.69 16.82
N ALA A 119 -7.01 -25.90 17.48
CA ALA A 119 -7.61 -26.28 18.75
C ALA A 119 -8.44 -27.58 18.64
N SER A 120 -9.21 -27.75 17.55
CA SER A 120 -9.93 -29.00 17.28
C SER A 120 -8.99 -30.18 17.07
N LYS A 121 -7.86 -29.98 16.38
CA LYS A 121 -6.85 -31.02 16.15
C LYS A 121 -6.11 -31.41 17.42
N ASP A 122 -5.85 -30.47 18.32
CA ASP A 122 -5.26 -30.77 19.62
C ASP A 122 -6.18 -31.66 20.46
N VAL A 123 -7.49 -31.41 20.44
CA VAL A 123 -8.49 -32.27 21.10
C VAL A 123 -8.52 -33.67 20.48
N GLU A 124 -8.48 -33.77 19.15
CA GLU A 124 -8.42 -35.06 18.43
C GLU A 124 -7.17 -35.86 18.80
N ILE A 125 -5.99 -35.21 18.80
CA ILE A 125 -4.72 -35.81 19.20
C ILE A 125 -4.79 -36.32 20.65
N GLU A 126 -5.36 -35.54 21.56
CA GLU A 126 -5.48 -35.94 22.97
C GLU A 126 -6.42 -37.14 23.15
N ASN A 127 -7.50 -37.21 22.38
CA ASN A 127 -8.40 -38.37 22.36
C ASN A 127 -7.69 -39.62 21.81
N LEU A 128 -6.93 -39.49 20.72
CA LEU A 128 -6.14 -40.59 20.16
C LEU A 128 -5.09 -41.09 21.16
N LYS A 129 -4.38 -40.19 21.84
CA LYS A 129 -3.41 -40.54 22.89
C LYS A 129 -4.07 -41.38 23.99
N LYS A 130 -5.27 -41.01 24.44
CA LYS A 130 -6.02 -41.77 25.44
C LYS A 130 -6.41 -43.16 24.95
N LEU A 131 -6.87 -43.27 23.69
CA LEU A 131 -7.22 -44.56 23.08
C LEU A 131 -5.99 -45.49 22.97
N PHE A 132 -4.88 -44.98 22.44
CA PHE A 132 -3.63 -45.75 22.35
C PHE A 132 -3.13 -46.19 23.72
N LYS A 133 -3.18 -45.31 24.73
CA LYS A 133 -2.79 -45.65 26.10
C LYS A 133 -3.67 -46.78 26.67
N ALA A 134 -4.98 -46.71 26.48
CA ALA A 134 -5.90 -47.76 26.92
C ALA A 134 -5.61 -49.10 26.23
N GLU A 135 -5.32 -49.09 24.93
CA GLU A 135 -5.01 -50.30 24.17
C GLU A 135 -3.68 -50.94 24.61
N ILE A 136 -2.66 -50.12 24.87
CA ILE A 136 -1.38 -50.59 25.42
C ILE A 136 -1.60 -51.31 26.76
N GLU A 137 -2.43 -50.78 27.64
CA GLU A 137 -2.71 -51.42 28.93
C GLU A 137 -3.47 -52.75 28.77
N LYS A 138 -4.40 -52.87 27.81
CA LYS A 138 -5.04 -54.15 27.48
C LYS A 138 -4.03 -55.17 26.99
N LEU A 139 -3.15 -54.79 26.06
CA LEU A 139 -2.13 -55.68 25.51
C LEU A 139 -1.14 -56.13 26.58
N LYS A 140 -0.75 -55.25 27.51
CA LYS A 140 0.06 -55.62 28.67
C LYS A 140 -0.65 -56.64 29.57
N ALA A 141 -1.93 -56.43 29.87
CA ALA A 141 -2.71 -57.36 30.69
C ALA A 141 -2.85 -58.74 30.04
N VAL A 142 -3.03 -58.80 28.71
CA VAL A 142 -3.02 -60.06 27.97
C VAL A 142 -1.66 -60.73 28.08
N ALA A 143 -0.57 -59.99 27.82
CA ALA A 143 0.79 -60.52 27.88
C ALA A 143 1.17 -61.08 29.27
N MET A 144 0.65 -60.51 30.35
CA MET A 144 0.87 -61.02 31.72
C MET A 144 0.14 -62.34 32.02
N ASN A 145 -0.93 -62.67 31.29
CA ASN A 145 -1.72 -63.89 31.48
C ASN A 145 -1.33 -65.01 30.51
N ILE A 146 -0.36 -64.79 29.61
CA ILE A 146 0.17 -65.85 28.76
C ILE A 146 0.97 -66.80 29.66
N PRO A 147 0.62 -68.11 29.73
CA PRO A 147 1.41 -69.10 30.45
C PRO A 147 2.84 -69.03 29.93
N ARG A 148 3.79 -68.77 30.83
CA ARG A 148 5.21 -68.87 30.51
C ARG A 148 5.54 -70.36 30.41
N GLU A 149 5.32 -70.95 29.24
CA GLU A 149 6.01 -72.20 28.93
C GLU A 149 7.51 -71.93 29.07
N PRO A 150 8.26 -72.81 29.76
CA PRO A 150 9.70 -72.70 29.80
C PRO A 150 10.19 -72.85 28.37
N LEU A 151 10.55 -71.72 27.75
CA LEU A 151 11.23 -71.69 26.47
C LEU A 151 12.39 -72.69 26.55
N GLN A 152 12.35 -73.74 25.73
CA GLN A 152 13.47 -74.64 25.64
C GLN A 152 14.67 -73.81 25.19
N PHE A 153 15.72 -73.80 26.03
CA PHE A 153 16.86 -72.89 25.94
C PHE A 153 17.54 -72.87 24.56
N ASN A 154 17.36 -73.94 23.78
CA ASN A 154 17.90 -74.11 22.44
C ASN A 154 17.20 -73.23 21.38
N GLU A 155 15.90 -72.95 21.51
CA GLU A 155 15.14 -72.15 20.52
C GLU A 155 15.37 -70.63 20.70
N VAL A 156 15.62 -70.19 21.94
CA VAL A 156 15.92 -68.78 22.26
C VAL A 156 17.30 -68.37 21.74
N GLN A 157 18.27 -69.29 21.73
CA GLN A 157 19.58 -69.02 21.13
C GLN A 157 19.51 -68.96 19.61
N ALA A 158 18.70 -69.83 18.98
CA ALA A 158 18.49 -69.82 17.53
C ALA A 158 17.85 -68.51 17.06
N THR A 159 16.82 -68.03 17.75
CA THR A 159 16.16 -66.74 17.42
C THR A 159 17.06 -65.53 17.65
N ARG A 160 17.85 -65.49 18.73
CA ARG A 160 18.86 -64.43 18.92
C ARG A 160 19.93 -64.42 17.83
N ASN A 161 20.37 -65.58 17.38
CA ASN A 161 21.37 -65.68 16.31
C ASN A 161 20.78 -65.17 14.99
N ILE A 162 19.53 -65.50 14.69
CA ILE A 162 18.82 -64.99 13.50
C ILE A 162 18.63 -63.47 13.57
N GLU A 163 18.21 -62.92 14.72
CA GLU A 163 18.07 -61.47 14.88
C GLU A 163 19.40 -60.74 14.72
N ASN A 164 20.46 -61.25 15.34
CA ASN A 164 21.80 -60.67 15.21
C ASN A 164 22.31 -60.73 13.76
N GLU A 165 22.03 -61.81 13.04
CA GLU A 165 22.44 -61.97 11.65
C GLU A 165 21.63 -61.07 10.71
N PHE A 166 20.32 -60.89 10.97
CA PHE A 166 19.49 -59.93 10.26
C PHE A 166 19.97 -58.49 10.47
N PHE A 167 20.26 -58.09 11.72
CA PHE A 167 20.81 -56.76 12.01
C PHE A 167 22.20 -56.55 11.40
N ARG A 168 23.01 -57.61 11.29
CA ARG A 168 24.32 -57.53 10.61
C ARG A 168 24.14 -57.30 9.11
N GLN A 169 23.28 -58.07 8.45
CA GLN A 169 22.98 -57.91 7.02
C GLN A 169 22.33 -56.55 6.71
N PHE A 170 21.44 -56.07 7.57
CA PHE A 170 20.80 -54.76 7.40
C PHE A 170 21.82 -53.61 7.51
N ASN A 171 22.75 -53.68 8.48
CA ASN A 171 23.80 -52.68 8.64
C ASN A 171 24.88 -52.76 7.54
N GLU A 172 25.18 -53.95 7.02
CA GLU A 172 26.05 -54.12 5.85
C GLU A 172 25.39 -53.56 4.58
N GLY A 173 24.08 -53.80 4.41
CA GLY A 173 23.27 -53.21 3.34
C GLY A 173 23.18 -51.68 3.41
N ALA A 174 22.96 -51.11 4.59
CA ALA A 174 22.92 -49.66 4.79
C ALA A 174 24.27 -48.98 4.52
N LYS A 175 25.40 -49.66 4.78
CA LYS A 175 26.74 -49.16 4.42
C LYS A 175 27.03 -49.23 2.93
N SER A 176 26.38 -50.14 2.19
CA SER A 176 26.50 -50.23 0.73
C SER A 176 25.61 -49.24 -0.03
N SER A 177 24.55 -48.73 0.61
CA SER A 177 23.59 -47.78 0.01
C SER A 177 23.91 -46.30 0.25
N SER A 178 24.99 -45.97 0.95
CA SER A 178 25.41 -44.58 1.22
C SER A 178 26.06 -43.85 0.02
N ASN A 179 26.10 -44.48 -1.16
CA ASN A 179 26.54 -43.86 -2.42
C ASN A 179 25.39 -43.35 -3.31
N PHE A 180 24.15 -43.32 -2.82
CA PHE A 180 23.05 -42.70 -3.56
C PHE A 180 23.09 -41.17 -3.39
N GLN A 181 23.89 -40.49 -4.23
CA GLN A 181 23.77 -39.05 -4.41
C GLN A 181 22.41 -38.75 -5.00
N ILE A 182 21.50 -38.22 -4.17
CA ILE A 182 20.25 -37.63 -4.62
C ILE A 182 20.64 -36.37 -5.40
N ARG A 183 20.65 -36.46 -6.74
CA ARG A 183 20.62 -35.29 -7.62
C ARG A 183 19.21 -34.70 -7.56
N GLU A 184 19.01 -33.70 -6.72
CA GLU A 184 17.87 -32.80 -6.82
C GLU A 184 18.04 -31.92 -8.07
N ASN A 185 17.48 -32.37 -9.19
CA ASN A 185 17.12 -31.48 -10.29
C ASN A 185 15.76 -30.87 -9.97
N LEU A 186 15.76 -29.72 -9.30
CA LEU A 186 14.60 -28.84 -9.22
C LEU A 186 14.78 -27.74 -10.26
N ASP A 187 13.99 -27.82 -11.34
CA ASP A 187 13.81 -26.76 -12.32
C ASP A 187 13.20 -25.53 -11.63
N VAL A 188 14.04 -24.55 -11.30
CA VAL A 188 13.62 -23.24 -10.82
C VAL A 188 13.38 -22.34 -12.05
N PRO A 189 12.16 -21.80 -12.24
CA PRO A 189 11.91 -20.86 -13.32
C PRO A 189 12.69 -19.55 -13.10
N PRO A 190 13.12 -18.86 -14.18
CA PRO A 190 13.94 -17.66 -14.07
C PRO A 190 13.17 -16.53 -13.39
N GLY A 191 13.72 -16.04 -12.28
CA GLY A 191 13.23 -14.84 -11.60
C GLY A 191 13.48 -13.55 -12.42
N PRO A 192 12.74 -12.47 -12.12
CA PRO A 192 12.88 -11.20 -12.84
C PRO A 192 14.27 -10.56 -12.61
N PRO A 193 14.72 -9.67 -13.52
CA PRO A 193 16.08 -9.11 -13.49
C PRO A 193 16.30 -8.31 -12.21
N GLN A 194 17.33 -8.66 -11.45
CA GLN A 194 17.75 -7.89 -10.28
C GLN A 194 18.55 -6.66 -10.70
N LEU A 195 18.15 -5.51 -10.16
CA LEU A 195 18.92 -4.27 -10.17
C LEU A 195 20.06 -4.41 -9.16
N ASN A 196 21.30 -4.15 -9.61
CA ASN A 196 22.52 -4.23 -8.82
C ASN A 196 22.51 -3.21 -7.67
N GLU A 197 22.64 -3.69 -6.43
CA GLU A 197 23.19 -2.89 -5.32
C GLU A 197 24.48 -3.55 -4.79
N PRO A 198 25.52 -2.76 -4.43
CA PRO A 198 26.79 -3.29 -4.01
C PRO A 198 26.83 -3.56 -2.50
N GLY A 199 27.07 -4.83 -2.16
CA GLY A 199 27.89 -5.25 -1.02
C GLY A 199 27.26 -5.18 0.37
N THR A 200 26.90 -6.34 0.92
CA THR A 200 27.21 -6.67 2.33
C THR A 200 27.23 -8.18 2.55
N SER A 201 28.05 -8.56 3.53
CA SER A 201 28.47 -9.89 3.98
C SER A 201 27.36 -10.88 4.31
N ASN A 202 27.59 -12.14 3.94
CA ASN A 202 26.79 -13.32 4.32
C ASN A 202 26.71 -13.51 5.85
N GLN A 203 25.50 -13.50 6.40
CA GLN A 203 25.14 -14.22 7.62
C GLN A 203 23.81 -14.95 7.39
N ILE A 204 23.77 -16.23 7.80
CA ILE A 204 22.60 -17.10 7.70
C ILE A 204 21.60 -16.70 8.80
N PRO A 205 20.33 -16.33 8.49
CA PRO A 205 19.37 -15.98 9.52
C PRO A 205 18.78 -17.23 10.18
N THR A 206 18.84 -17.27 11.50
CA THR A 206 18.09 -18.22 12.33
C THR A 206 16.60 -17.87 12.35
N ARG A 207 15.79 -18.89 12.67
CA ARG A 207 14.32 -19.01 12.52
C ARG A 207 13.45 -17.98 13.28
N ASN A 208 14.02 -16.93 13.87
CA ASN A 208 13.30 -15.91 14.66
C ASN A 208 13.04 -14.58 13.92
N ASN A 209 13.43 -14.44 12.65
CA ASN A 209 13.33 -13.15 11.92
C ASN A 209 12.09 -12.98 11.01
N GLN A 210 11.12 -13.90 11.01
CA GLN A 210 9.93 -13.76 10.15
C GLN A 210 8.92 -12.73 10.69
N ASP A 211 8.93 -12.43 11.99
CA ASP A 211 8.02 -11.43 12.57
C ASP A 211 8.50 -9.98 12.39
N GLU A 212 9.81 -9.74 12.24
CA GLU A 212 10.33 -8.37 12.02
C GLU A 212 10.07 -7.87 10.60
N HIS A 213 10.08 -8.76 9.60
CA HIS A 213 9.90 -8.37 8.20
C HIS A 213 8.46 -7.92 7.87
N LEU A 214 7.46 -8.51 8.55
CA LEU A 214 6.06 -8.06 8.50
C LEU A 214 5.88 -6.71 9.20
N HIS A 215 6.62 -6.49 10.27
CA HIS A 215 6.59 -5.23 11.03
C HIS A 215 7.23 -4.06 10.29
N GLU A 216 8.19 -4.34 9.40
CA GLU A 216 8.87 -3.35 8.56
C GLU A 216 8.06 -2.99 7.29
N PHE A 217 7.33 -3.96 6.71
CA PHE A 217 6.43 -3.71 5.57
C PHE A 217 5.20 -2.86 5.95
N LEU A 218 4.74 -2.96 7.20
CA LEU A 218 3.57 -2.23 7.71
C LEU A 218 3.90 -0.90 8.40
N ARG A 219 5.19 -0.58 8.61
CA ARG A 219 5.65 0.66 9.29
C ARG A 219 5.10 1.97 8.68
N PRO A 220 4.98 2.12 7.35
CA PRO A 220 4.39 3.32 6.75
C PRO A 220 2.89 3.48 7.05
N TYR A 221 2.17 2.35 7.20
CA TYR A 221 0.72 2.32 7.38
C TYR A 221 0.30 2.52 8.85
N VAL A 222 1.09 2.04 9.80
CA VAL A 222 0.82 2.19 11.24
C VAL A 222 1.08 3.62 11.74
N ARG A 223 1.96 4.39 11.08
CA ARG A 223 2.20 5.81 11.46
C ARG A 223 1.10 6.77 11.00
N GLN A 224 0.28 6.43 10.01
CA GLN A 224 -0.79 7.32 9.54
C GLN A 224 -2.10 7.16 10.35
N THR A 225 -2.38 5.98 10.89
CA THR A 225 -3.59 5.74 11.70
C THR A 225 -3.49 6.32 13.12
N SER A 226 -2.27 6.48 13.66
CA SER A 226 -2.06 7.13 14.96
C SER A 226 -2.27 8.65 14.91
N GLN A 227 -2.03 9.31 13.77
CA GLN A 227 -2.32 10.75 13.61
C GLN A 227 -3.81 11.04 13.34
N ALA A 228 -4.53 10.14 12.67
CA ALA A 228 -5.98 10.30 12.44
C ALA A 228 -6.83 10.18 13.73
N SER A 229 -6.28 9.54 14.77
CA SER A 229 -6.95 9.37 16.07
C SER A 229 -6.90 10.64 16.94
N TYR A 230 -5.98 11.58 16.68
CA TYR A 230 -5.89 12.84 17.44
C TYR A 230 -6.83 13.94 16.89
N LEU A 231 -7.18 13.90 15.61
CA LEU A 231 -8.08 14.88 15.00
C LEU A 231 -9.58 14.54 15.20
N SER A 232 -9.90 13.31 15.60
CA SER A 232 -11.29 12.88 15.86
C SER A 232 -11.75 13.07 17.32
N GLN A 233 -10.86 13.43 18.24
CA GLN A 233 -11.22 13.73 19.64
C GLN A 233 -11.52 15.21 19.90
N SER A 234 -11.18 16.13 18.98
CA SER A 234 -11.42 17.57 19.15
C SER A 234 -12.86 18.01 18.88
N SER A 235 -13.72 17.12 18.37
CA SER A 235 -15.08 17.48 17.92
C SER A 235 -16.23 16.95 18.82
N ARG A 236 -15.93 16.42 20.02
CA ARG A 236 -16.96 15.82 20.91
C ARG A 236 -17.41 16.67 22.11
N ASN A 237 -16.89 17.89 22.30
CA ASN A 237 -17.26 18.76 23.43
C ASN A 237 -17.98 20.07 23.04
N GLY A 238 -18.83 20.03 22.00
CA GLY A 238 -19.78 21.11 21.72
C GLY A 238 -21.09 20.90 22.47
N ARG A 239 -21.25 21.51 23.64
CA ARG A 239 -22.55 21.65 24.33
C ARG A 239 -23.55 22.33 23.40
N VAL A 240 -24.57 21.60 22.97
CA VAL A 240 -25.75 22.16 22.33
C VAL A 240 -26.67 22.68 23.43
N SER A 241 -26.69 24.00 23.60
CA SER A 241 -27.72 24.68 24.39
C SER A 241 -29.03 24.67 23.62
N ALA A 242 -30.09 24.17 24.25
CA ALA A 242 -31.44 24.10 23.68
C ALA A 242 -31.99 25.51 23.37
N PRO A 243 -32.79 25.68 22.30
CA PRO A 243 -33.52 26.92 22.07
C PRO A 243 -34.74 26.98 23.00
N SER A 244 -34.79 28.00 23.85
CA SER A 244 -35.96 28.35 24.65
C SER A 244 -37.08 28.89 23.76
N THR A 245 -38.21 28.20 23.75
CA THR A 245 -39.49 28.69 23.25
C THR A 245 -39.96 29.88 24.08
N LEU A 246 -40.10 31.05 23.46
CA LEU A 246 -40.82 32.18 24.05
C LEU A 246 -41.75 32.79 23.01
N SER A 247 -43.03 32.76 23.38
CA SER A 247 -44.20 33.09 22.61
C SER A 247 -44.34 34.58 22.28
N GLN A 248 -44.87 34.83 21.08
CA GLN A 248 -45.86 35.86 20.70
C GLN A 248 -45.85 37.21 21.45
N ARG A 249 -45.65 38.30 20.69
CA ARG A 249 -46.58 39.46 20.68
C ARG A 249 -46.30 40.42 19.50
N ARG A 250 -47.34 40.59 18.68
CA ARG A 250 -47.85 41.80 17.97
C ARG A 250 -46.83 42.82 17.42
N MET A 251 -46.98 43.19 16.15
CA MET A 251 -47.77 44.37 15.75
C MET A 251 -48.00 44.40 14.23
N ASN A 252 -49.27 44.55 13.87
CA ASN A 252 -49.68 45.26 12.66
C ASN A 252 -49.26 46.72 12.83
N GLU A 253 -48.74 47.35 11.77
CA GLU A 253 -49.20 48.66 11.29
C GLU A 253 -48.40 49.12 10.05
N ARG A 254 -49.17 49.43 9.00
CA ARG A 254 -48.88 50.23 7.80
C ARG A 254 -48.10 49.61 6.65
#